data_AF-A0A951FCC2-F1
#
_entry.id   AF-A0A951FCC2-F1
#
_cell.length_a   1.000
_cell.length_b   1.000
_cell.length_c   1.000
_cell.angle_alpha   90.00
_cell.angle_beta   90.00
_cell.angle_gamma   90.00
#
_symmetry.space_group_name_H-M   'P 1'
#
loop_
_entity.id
_entity.type
_entity.pdbx_description
1 polymer ?
#
loop_
_entity_poly.entity_id
_entity_poly.type
_entity_poly.pdbx_seq_one_letter_code
_entity_poly.pdbx_strand_id
1 'polypeptide(L)'
;MSDRIIAEKALPQIEAIIRALVDYHDQLPANVQRTIERLYEIMLGEYAGARFDYQRGAAVVLFLEALDRIVQVRDYAGALIDTTKGQQQRGTGEAGDPTLLDRLPPTIGPERTSRAMPPDLPSPIPYPRPYSPITRGPIDWSPIPSSQPGGATSYGDLGPTRDLEATPESAKSLAPATLTRYPNLEYPGEVVLGERTSLMVGLLREAIDPATVALMIADTTPDKLPEIEVVLRARGFDVLSSNTQLLQVERDDDSEVRFVLIPRVAGAQTIRVDFYQNGRRIGDARCLTMVVAAPSVMPSPVVQPSPEPLEFASAAALPPDIELRVETDPADARVLYFTLHSCSEDVDYHHADMGSKRLQGTPLEKMQIVYAELSKFAGTTPANPDDVDYPQRRLASLGRLLWDELFSDELKAAYWRFRDKARVLLITSDEPWIPWEVVKPYRFDEQNNRLDEPHLCEQFNVA
;
A
#
# COMPACT_ATOMS: atom_id res chain seq x y z
N MET A 1 26.92 -10.20 -21.05
CA MET A 1 25.51 -10.64 -21.17
C MET A 1 25.34 -11.75 -20.15
N SER A 2 24.47 -11.59 -19.16
CA SER A 2 24.24 -12.64 -18.15
C SER A 2 23.31 -13.70 -18.73
N ASP A 3 23.68 -14.97 -18.61
CA ASP A 3 22.83 -16.07 -19.03
C ASP A 3 21.56 -16.09 -18.16
N ARG A 4 20.38 -16.03 -18.80
CA ARG A 4 19.07 -16.08 -18.13
C ARG A 4 18.46 -17.46 -18.29
N ILE A 5 17.62 -17.84 -17.34
CA ILE A 5 16.84 -19.08 -17.43
C ILE A 5 15.80 -18.93 -18.54
N ILE A 6 15.73 -19.92 -19.43
CA ILE A 6 14.82 -19.93 -20.58
C ILE A 6 13.71 -20.94 -20.32
N ALA A 7 12.43 -20.53 -20.40
CA ALA A 7 11.28 -21.39 -20.16
C ALA A 7 11.32 -22.71 -20.97
N GLU A 8 11.67 -22.63 -22.26
CA GLU A 8 11.80 -23.78 -23.17
C GLU A 8 12.81 -24.84 -22.67
N LYS A 9 13.87 -24.41 -21.97
CA LYS A 9 14.86 -25.31 -21.36
C LYS A 9 14.51 -25.67 -19.93
N ALA A 10 13.81 -24.79 -19.23
CA ALA A 10 13.43 -24.96 -17.83
C ALA A 10 12.35 -26.04 -17.67
N LEU A 11 11.32 -26.04 -18.52
CA LEU A 11 10.19 -26.96 -18.43
C LEU A 11 10.60 -28.45 -18.51
N PRO A 12 11.51 -28.88 -19.41
CA PRO A 12 11.98 -30.26 -19.41
C PRO A 12 12.85 -30.63 -18.20
N GLN A 13 13.45 -29.65 -17.51
CA GLN A 13 14.41 -29.88 -16.42
C GLN A 13 13.78 -29.75 -15.03
N ILE A 14 12.60 -29.11 -14.92
CA ILE A 14 11.98 -28.81 -13.64
C ILE A 14 11.71 -30.07 -12.81
N GLU A 15 11.26 -31.17 -13.41
CA GLU A 15 11.05 -32.43 -12.68
C GLU A 15 12.33 -32.99 -12.08
N ALA A 16 13.45 -32.93 -12.83
CA ALA A 16 14.75 -33.38 -12.34
C ALA A 16 15.27 -32.48 -11.21
N ILE A 17 15.06 -31.17 -11.32
CA ILE A 17 15.41 -30.19 -10.29
C ILE A 17 14.57 -30.43 -9.03
N ILE A 18 13.25 -30.57 -9.16
CA ILE A 18 12.35 -30.83 -8.02
C ILE A 18 12.69 -32.16 -7.35
N ARG A 19 12.98 -33.22 -8.13
CA ARG A 19 13.42 -34.51 -7.57
C ARG A 19 14.72 -34.36 -6.77
N ALA A 20 15.71 -33.63 -7.29
CA ALA A 20 16.93 -33.36 -6.55
C ALA A 20 16.63 -32.61 -5.23
N LEU A 21 15.75 -31.61 -5.25
CA LEU A 21 15.38 -30.88 -4.03
C LEU A 21 14.70 -31.77 -2.99
N VAL A 22 13.85 -32.72 -3.43
CA VAL A 22 13.23 -33.71 -2.53
C VAL A 22 14.29 -34.65 -1.94
N ASP A 23 15.17 -35.20 -2.77
CA ASP A 23 16.20 -36.17 -2.36
C ASP A 23 17.20 -35.58 -1.34
N TYR A 24 17.50 -34.28 -1.47
CA TYR A 24 18.45 -33.56 -0.61
C TYR A 24 17.77 -32.66 0.44
N HIS A 25 16.44 -32.71 0.57
CA HIS A 25 15.68 -31.81 1.44
C HIS A 25 16.20 -31.84 2.88
N ASP A 26 16.39 -33.04 3.44
CA ASP A 26 16.83 -33.24 4.82
C ASP A 26 18.28 -32.83 5.08
N GLN A 27 19.07 -32.62 4.03
CA GLN A 27 20.46 -32.15 4.11
C GLN A 27 20.56 -30.62 4.11
N LEU A 28 19.46 -29.92 3.80
CA LEU A 28 19.40 -28.46 3.79
C LEU A 28 19.09 -27.89 5.18
N PRO A 29 19.60 -26.69 5.52
CA PRO A 29 19.20 -26.00 6.74
C PRO A 29 17.68 -25.75 6.82
N ALA A 30 17.09 -25.85 8.00
CA ALA A 30 15.64 -25.72 8.20
C ALA A 30 15.03 -24.36 7.74
N ASN A 31 15.84 -23.29 7.68
CA ASN A 31 15.41 -22.02 7.09
C ASN A 31 15.37 -22.10 5.55
N VAL A 32 16.35 -22.77 4.93
CA VAL A 32 16.41 -22.99 3.49
C VAL A 32 15.29 -23.91 3.02
N GLN A 33 15.02 -24.99 3.76
CA GLN A 33 13.87 -25.88 3.53
C GLN A 33 12.56 -25.10 3.45
N ARG A 34 12.26 -24.28 4.48
CA ARG A 34 11.06 -23.43 4.50
C ARG A 34 10.99 -22.44 3.35
N THR A 35 12.13 -21.86 2.95
CA THR A 35 12.19 -20.97 1.78
C THR A 35 11.86 -21.71 0.49
N ILE A 36 12.42 -22.90 0.28
CA ILE A 36 12.15 -23.72 -0.91
C ILE A 36 10.69 -24.18 -0.94
N GLU A 37 10.15 -24.67 0.19
CA GLU A 37 8.74 -25.04 0.34
C GLU A 37 7.83 -23.88 -0.08
N ARG A 38 8.08 -22.68 0.46
CA ARG A 38 7.30 -21.47 0.11
C ARG A 38 7.42 -21.09 -1.37
N LEU A 39 8.61 -21.11 -1.93
CA LEU A 39 8.83 -20.80 -3.36
C LEU A 39 8.12 -21.81 -4.26
N TYR A 40 8.11 -23.09 -3.85
CA TYR A 40 7.45 -24.15 -4.57
C TYR A 40 5.92 -24.03 -4.52
N GLU A 41 5.35 -23.73 -3.35
CA GLU A 41 3.92 -23.44 -3.20
C GLU A 41 3.46 -22.27 -4.09
N ILE A 42 4.24 -21.18 -4.11
CA ILE A 42 3.97 -20.03 -4.99
C ILE A 42 4.00 -20.48 -6.45
N MET A 43 5.02 -21.23 -6.86
CA MET A 43 5.15 -21.72 -8.23
C MET A 43 3.95 -22.59 -8.63
N LEU A 44 3.53 -23.55 -7.78
CA LEU A 44 2.37 -24.40 -8.06
C LEU A 44 1.07 -23.58 -8.18
N GLY A 45 0.88 -22.58 -7.30
CA GLY A 45 -0.29 -21.70 -7.33
C GLY A 45 -0.37 -20.87 -8.61
N GLU A 46 0.73 -20.20 -8.98
CA GLU A 46 0.84 -19.41 -10.22
C GLU A 46 0.68 -20.29 -11.46
N TYR A 47 1.28 -21.49 -11.47
CA TYR A 47 1.18 -22.44 -12.58
C TYR A 47 -0.25 -22.96 -12.77
N ALA A 48 -0.96 -23.28 -11.67
CA ALA A 48 -2.34 -23.73 -11.70
C ALA A 48 -3.32 -22.61 -12.11
N GLY A 49 -3.07 -21.38 -11.67
CA GLY A 49 -3.88 -20.21 -12.01
C GLY A 49 -3.65 -19.64 -13.42
N ALA A 50 -2.58 -20.05 -14.09
CA ALA A 50 -2.19 -19.57 -15.41
C ALA A 50 -3.25 -19.89 -16.49
N ARG A 51 -3.69 -18.85 -17.21
CA ARG A 51 -4.65 -18.95 -18.32
C ARG A 51 -3.98 -19.24 -19.67
N PHE A 52 -2.68 -18.96 -19.77
CA PHE A 52 -1.91 -19.11 -21.00
C PHE A 52 -0.60 -19.86 -20.75
N ASP A 53 -0.11 -20.54 -21.79
CA ASP A 53 1.08 -21.38 -21.75
C ASP A 53 2.37 -20.60 -21.40
N TYR A 54 2.49 -19.35 -21.84
CA TYR A 54 3.63 -18.50 -21.48
C TYR A 54 3.65 -18.16 -19.98
N GLN A 55 2.48 -18.02 -19.33
CA GLN A 55 2.40 -17.74 -17.89
C GLN A 55 2.88 -18.93 -17.07
N ARG A 56 2.61 -20.15 -17.54
CA ARG A 56 3.13 -21.40 -16.97
C ARG A 56 4.65 -21.47 -17.07
N GLY A 57 5.19 -21.16 -18.25
CA GLY A 57 6.63 -21.03 -18.46
C GLY A 57 7.27 -20.00 -17.51
N ALA A 58 6.66 -18.82 -17.40
CA ALA A 58 7.13 -17.75 -16.52
C ALA A 58 7.15 -18.16 -15.03
N ALA A 59 6.13 -18.87 -14.53
CA ALA A 59 6.10 -19.36 -13.16
C ALA A 59 7.29 -20.28 -12.85
N VAL A 60 7.63 -21.18 -13.77
CA VAL A 60 8.79 -22.08 -13.65
C VAL A 60 10.11 -21.30 -13.70
N VAL A 61 10.23 -20.33 -14.61
CA VAL A 61 11.43 -19.48 -14.71
C VAL A 61 11.67 -18.71 -13.41
N LEU A 62 10.65 -18.04 -12.87
CA LEU A 62 10.76 -17.27 -11.62
C LEU A 62 11.17 -18.15 -10.44
N PHE A 63 10.60 -19.35 -10.35
CA PHE A 63 10.97 -20.32 -9.33
C PHE A 63 12.46 -20.72 -9.44
N LEU A 64 12.92 -21.08 -10.64
CA LEU A 64 14.32 -21.47 -10.82
C LEU A 64 15.29 -20.30 -10.62
N GLU A 65 14.92 -19.07 -11.00
CA GLU A 65 15.73 -17.88 -10.74
C GLU A 65 15.84 -17.59 -9.23
N ALA A 66 14.78 -17.82 -8.47
CA ALA A 66 14.79 -17.71 -7.02
C ALA A 66 15.69 -18.78 -6.38
N LEU A 67 15.62 -20.03 -6.84
CA LEU A 67 16.50 -21.11 -6.39
C LEU A 67 17.97 -20.84 -6.71
N ASP A 68 18.28 -20.30 -7.89
CA ASP A 68 19.65 -20.00 -8.34
C ASP A 68 20.39 -19.02 -7.42
N ARG A 69 19.64 -18.19 -6.69
CA ARG A 69 20.14 -17.22 -5.70
C ARG A 69 20.42 -17.83 -4.32
N ILE A 70 19.95 -19.04 -4.05
CA ILE A 70 20.17 -19.72 -2.77
C ILE A 70 21.45 -20.55 -2.88
N VAL A 71 22.54 -20.09 -2.23
CA VAL A 71 23.87 -20.72 -2.33
C VAL A 71 23.83 -22.21 -1.99
N GLN A 72 23.12 -22.58 -0.93
CA GLN A 72 23.01 -23.98 -0.47
C GLN A 72 22.24 -24.87 -1.44
N VAL A 73 21.35 -24.32 -2.26
CA VAL A 73 20.64 -25.08 -3.30
C VAL A 73 21.56 -25.36 -4.48
N ARG A 74 22.48 -24.45 -4.80
CA ARG A 74 23.43 -24.63 -5.91
C ARG A 74 24.33 -25.85 -5.71
N ASP A 75 24.65 -26.21 -4.48
CA ASP A 75 25.47 -27.39 -4.17
C ASP A 75 24.83 -28.70 -4.64
N TYR A 76 23.50 -28.75 -4.76
CA TYR A 76 22.74 -29.97 -5.12
C TYR A 76 22.07 -29.88 -6.49
N ALA A 77 21.54 -28.71 -6.86
CA ALA A 77 20.77 -28.51 -8.10
C ALA A 77 21.42 -27.55 -9.09
N GLY A 78 22.56 -26.93 -8.76
CA GLY A 78 23.17 -25.86 -9.55
C GLY A 78 23.47 -26.26 -11.00
N ALA A 79 24.03 -27.45 -11.21
CA ALA A 79 24.33 -27.95 -12.56
C ALA A 79 23.07 -28.12 -13.41
N LEU A 80 21.97 -28.62 -12.83
CA LEU A 80 20.68 -28.75 -13.50
C LEU A 80 20.08 -27.37 -13.83
N ILE A 81 20.13 -26.44 -12.89
CA ILE A 81 19.66 -25.06 -13.10
C ILE A 81 20.48 -24.39 -14.22
N ASP A 82 21.80 -24.58 -14.25
CA ASP A 82 22.65 -23.98 -15.27
C ASP A 82 22.34 -24.52 -16.68
N THR A 83 21.85 -25.76 -16.83
CA THR A 83 21.40 -26.28 -18.14
C THR A 83 20.18 -25.55 -18.70
N THR A 84 19.40 -24.90 -17.83
CA THR A 84 18.21 -24.13 -18.23
C THR A 84 18.56 -22.73 -18.74
N LYS A 85 19.82 -22.30 -18.55
CA LYS A 85 20.28 -20.97 -18.93
C LYS A 85 20.65 -20.89 -20.42
N GLY A 86 20.56 -19.69 -20.99
CA GLY A 86 21.05 -19.41 -22.33
C GLY A 86 20.68 -18.03 -22.85
N GLN A 87 20.89 -17.82 -24.15
CA GLN A 87 20.46 -16.61 -24.85
C GLN A 87 19.04 -16.78 -25.41
N GLN A 88 18.16 -15.84 -25.05
CA GLN A 88 16.78 -15.82 -25.52
C GLN A 88 16.73 -15.49 -27.02
N GLN A 89 16.30 -16.43 -27.86
CA GLN A 89 16.05 -16.16 -29.28
C GLN A 89 14.71 -15.44 -29.45
N ARG A 90 14.67 -14.40 -30.30
CA ARG A 90 13.42 -13.69 -30.61
C ARG A 90 12.49 -14.61 -31.40
N GLY A 91 11.29 -14.86 -30.87
CA GLY A 91 10.19 -15.50 -31.60
C GLY A 91 9.90 -16.96 -31.23
N THR A 92 10.65 -17.58 -30.32
CA THR A 92 10.23 -18.85 -29.71
C THR A 92 9.20 -18.55 -28.62
N GLY A 93 7.94 -18.87 -28.90
CA GLY A 93 6.87 -18.79 -27.91
C GLY A 93 7.11 -19.80 -26.79
N GLU A 94 6.92 -19.36 -25.55
CA GLU A 94 7.04 -20.19 -24.35
C GLU A 94 5.84 -21.15 -24.28
N ALA A 95 5.99 -22.34 -24.86
CA ALA A 95 5.00 -23.40 -24.75
C ALA A 95 5.11 -24.06 -23.36
N GLY A 96 4.19 -23.71 -22.45
CA GLY A 96 3.95 -24.39 -21.19
C GLY A 96 3.48 -25.84 -21.36
N ASP A 97 3.65 -26.65 -20.32
CA ASP A 97 3.17 -28.03 -20.29
C ASP A 97 1.91 -28.14 -19.39
N PRO A 98 0.71 -28.33 -19.95
CA PRO A 98 -0.52 -28.40 -19.16
C PRO A 98 -0.54 -29.54 -18.14
N THR A 99 0.25 -30.59 -18.34
CA THR A 99 0.28 -31.81 -17.51
C THR A 99 1.40 -31.81 -16.48
N LEU A 100 2.18 -30.72 -16.38
CA LEU A 100 3.34 -30.68 -15.48
C LEU A 100 2.93 -30.89 -14.01
N LEU A 101 1.83 -30.28 -13.57
CA LEU A 101 1.36 -30.39 -12.17
C LEU A 101 1.03 -31.82 -11.76
N ASP A 102 0.54 -32.65 -12.69
CA ASP A 102 0.20 -34.05 -12.42
C ASP A 102 1.46 -34.91 -12.17
N ARG A 103 2.63 -34.43 -12.60
CA ARG A 103 3.91 -35.15 -12.55
C ARG A 103 4.81 -34.67 -11.41
N LEU A 104 4.50 -33.51 -10.85
CA LEU A 104 5.24 -32.92 -9.74
C LEU A 104 4.68 -33.41 -8.38
N PRO A 105 5.53 -33.62 -7.36
CA PRO A 105 5.05 -33.94 -6.02
C PRO A 105 4.26 -32.78 -5.42
N PRO A 106 3.26 -33.02 -4.55
CA PRO A 106 2.47 -31.95 -3.95
C PRO A 106 3.29 -31.06 -3.00
N THR A 107 4.37 -31.59 -2.40
CA THR A 107 5.29 -30.87 -1.51
C THR A 107 6.74 -31.34 -1.73
N ILE A 108 7.73 -30.48 -1.46
CA ILE A 108 9.16 -30.85 -1.52
C ILE A 108 9.66 -31.48 -0.19
N GLY A 109 9.00 -31.18 0.94
CA GLY A 109 9.31 -31.75 2.25
C GLY A 109 8.50 -33.02 2.59
N PRO A 110 8.84 -33.70 3.70
CA PRO A 110 8.07 -34.85 4.19
C PRO A 110 6.60 -34.43 4.35
N GLU A 111 5.68 -35.27 3.86
CA GLU A 111 4.24 -35.06 4.08
C GLU A 111 4.05 -34.77 5.56
N ARG A 112 3.66 -33.53 5.87
CA ARG A 112 3.25 -33.17 7.23
C ARG A 112 2.01 -34.01 7.48
N THR A 113 2.22 -35.21 8.02
CA THR A 113 1.14 -36.08 8.43
C THR A 113 0.38 -35.25 9.42
N SER A 114 -0.80 -34.74 9.00
CA SER A 114 -1.71 -33.98 9.82
C SER A 114 -1.79 -34.71 11.13
N ARG A 115 -1.16 -34.12 12.16
CA ARG A 115 -0.94 -34.75 13.45
C ARG A 115 -2.29 -35.27 13.89
N ALA A 116 -2.46 -36.60 13.85
CA ALA A 116 -3.72 -37.23 14.20
C ALA A 116 -4.14 -36.67 15.56
N MET A 117 -5.32 -36.04 15.59
CA MET A 117 -5.94 -35.59 16.82
C MET A 117 -5.89 -36.77 17.78
N PRO A 118 -5.40 -36.61 19.03
CA PRO A 118 -5.40 -37.70 19.98
C PRO A 118 -6.86 -38.17 20.16
N PRO A 119 -7.12 -39.49 20.16
CA PRO A 119 -8.46 -39.98 20.46
C PRO A 119 -8.77 -39.69 21.93
N ASP A 120 -10.02 -39.34 22.19
CA ASP A 120 -10.64 -39.10 23.50
C ASP A 120 -10.11 -37.93 24.33
N LEU A 121 -10.71 -36.75 24.10
CA LEU A 121 -10.99 -35.82 25.19
C LEU A 121 -12.43 -36.05 25.67
N PRO A 122 -12.66 -36.22 26.99
CA PRO A 122 -14.00 -36.36 27.54
C PRO A 122 -14.83 -35.10 27.31
N SER A 123 -16.14 -35.29 27.10
CA SER A 123 -17.14 -34.27 26.78
C SER A 123 -17.02 -32.98 27.60
N PRO A 124 -17.42 -31.82 27.03
CA PRO A 124 -17.33 -30.54 27.71
C PRO A 124 -18.17 -30.54 28.99
N ILE A 125 -17.57 -30.03 30.07
CA ILE A 125 -18.24 -29.74 31.33
C ILE A 125 -19.36 -28.72 31.04
N PRO A 126 -20.61 -28.92 31.49
CA PRO A 126 -21.68 -27.97 31.25
C PRO A 126 -21.37 -26.63 31.94
N TYR A 127 -21.51 -25.54 31.18
CA TYR A 127 -21.32 -24.17 31.65
C TYR A 127 -22.13 -23.89 32.93
N PRO A 128 -21.56 -23.18 33.93
CA PRO A 128 -22.32 -22.71 35.08
C PRO A 128 -23.35 -21.66 34.65
N ARG A 129 -24.55 -21.78 35.19
CA ARG A 129 -25.69 -20.88 34.95
C ARG A 129 -25.34 -19.43 35.37
N PRO A 130 -25.93 -18.41 34.72
CA PRO A 130 -25.71 -17.02 35.08
C PRO A 130 -26.14 -16.71 36.51
N TYR A 131 -25.30 -15.94 37.20
CA TYR A 131 -25.49 -15.47 38.56
C TYR A 131 -26.77 -14.63 38.70
N SER A 132 -27.53 -14.92 39.77
CA SER A 132 -28.61 -14.05 40.23
C SER A 132 -28.06 -12.73 40.81
N PRO A 133 -28.81 -11.62 40.70
CA PRO A 133 -28.37 -10.32 41.20
C PRO A 133 -28.32 -10.32 42.74
N ILE A 134 -27.18 -9.89 43.29
CA ILE A 134 -26.98 -9.68 44.72
C ILE A 134 -27.70 -8.38 45.11
N THR A 135 -28.71 -8.51 45.98
CA THR A 135 -29.38 -7.41 46.67
C THR A 135 -28.38 -6.78 47.65
N ARG A 136 -27.89 -5.57 47.36
CA ARG A 136 -27.11 -4.77 48.32
C ARG A 136 -28.05 -4.15 49.36
N GLY A 137 -27.82 -4.48 50.63
CA GLY A 137 -28.40 -3.78 51.77
C GLY A 137 -27.83 -2.36 51.95
N PRO A 138 -28.43 -1.55 52.84
CA PRO A 138 -28.18 -0.11 52.95
C PRO A 138 -26.82 0.18 53.58
N ILE A 139 -26.10 1.14 53.00
CA ILE A 139 -24.84 1.67 53.49
C ILE A 139 -25.11 2.69 54.58
N ASP A 140 -24.57 2.43 55.76
CA ASP A 140 -24.57 3.29 56.95
C ASP A 140 -23.56 4.44 56.76
N TRP A 141 -24.06 5.68 56.85
CA TRP A 141 -23.27 6.90 56.79
C TRP A 141 -23.08 7.44 58.21
N SER A 142 -21.94 7.15 58.82
CA SER A 142 -21.47 7.81 60.04
C SER A 142 -20.25 8.69 59.75
N PRO A 143 -20.15 9.92 60.30
CA PRO A 143 -19.09 10.87 59.95
C PRO A 143 -17.82 10.67 60.80
N ILE A 144 -16.66 10.80 60.15
CA ILE A 144 -15.32 10.80 60.79
C ILE A 144 -14.99 12.23 61.26
N PRO A 145 -14.41 12.41 62.47
CA PRO A 145 -14.22 13.71 63.10
C PRO A 145 -13.00 14.48 62.60
N SER A 146 -13.13 15.79 62.73
CA SER A 146 -12.18 16.88 62.48
C SER A 146 -10.95 16.85 63.38
N SER A 147 -9.80 17.29 62.84
CA SER A 147 -8.63 17.63 63.64
C SER A 147 -7.93 18.86 63.04
N GLN A 148 -8.09 20.01 63.70
CA GLN A 148 -7.08 21.08 63.74
C GLN A 148 -6.06 20.75 64.85
N PRO A 149 -4.85 21.34 64.83
CA PRO A 149 -4.67 22.56 65.63
C PRO A 149 -3.83 23.65 64.94
N GLY A 150 -4.06 24.89 65.37
CA GLY A 150 -3.43 26.10 64.86
C GLY A 150 -2.07 26.46 65.47
N GLY A 151 -1.57 27.62 65.06
CA GLY A 151 -0.40 28.29 65.62
C GLY A 151 -0.10 29.57 64.85
N ALA A 152 -0.44 30.71 65.46
CA ALA A 152 -0.31 32.06 64.91
C ALA A 152 1.08 32.68 65.16
N THR A 153 1.46 33.67 64.35
CA THR A 153 2.11 34.97 64.65
C THR A 153 2.84 35.49 63.39
N SER A 154 3.23 36.75 63.23
CA SER A 154 2.54 38.04 63.20
C SER A 154 3.59 39.08 62.71
N TYR A 155 3.13 40.14 62.04
CA TYR A 155 3.75 41.48 61.82
C TYR A 155 4.73 41.78 60.67
N GLY A 156 4.41 42.90 59.97
CA GLY A 156 5.30 43.78 59.20
C GLY A 156 4.93 43.87 57.72
N ASP A 157 4.00 44.70 57.24
CA ASP A 157 3.96 46.18 57.13
C ASP A 157 4.77 46.78 55.94
N LEU A 158 4.09 47.67 55.20
CA LEU A 158 4.51 48.65 54.16
C LEU A 158 5.02 48.16 52.77
N GLY A 159 4.28 48.53 51.71
CA GLY A 159 4.78 48.59 50.31
C GLY A 159 5.54 49.90 50.03
N PRO A 160 5.56 50.43 48.79
CA PRO A 160 5.54 49.81 47.46
C PRO A 160 6.76 50.23 46.61
N THR A 161 7.23 49.42 45.67
CA THR A 161 8.10 49.90 44.59
C THR A 161 7.89 49.10 43.31
N ARG A 162 7.47 49.84 42.27
CA ARG A 162 7.73 49.52 40.86
C ARG A 162 9.22 49.29 40.69
N ASP A 163 9.61 48.20 40.05
CA ASP A 163 10.73 48.20 39.12
C ASP A 163 10.42 47.23 37.97
N LEU A 164 10.58 47.77 36.76
CA LEU A 164 10.60 47.02 35.52
C LEU A 164 11.86 46.16 35.53
N GLU A 165 11.72 44.85 35.73
CA GLU A 165 12.70 43.89 35.24
C GLU A 165 12.02 42.98 34.22
N ALA A 166 12.29 43.29 32.96
CA ALA A 166 12.00 42.41 31.85
C ALA A 166 12.88 41.16 31.99
N THR A 167 12.33 40.14 32.65
CA THR A 167 12.81 38.77 32.46
C THR A 167 12.72 38.44 30.97
N PRO A 168 13.79 37.92 30.35
CA PRO A 168 13.67 37.32 29.03
C PRO A 168 12.79 36.09 29.23
N GLU A 169 11.52 36.23 28.84
CA GLU A 169 10.59 35.14 28.68
C GLU A 169 11.24 34.20 27.67
N SER A 170 11.95 33.22 28.24
CA SER A 170 12.51 32.09 27.55
C SER A 170 11.35 31.42 26.84
N ALA A 171 11.14 31.79 25.58
CA ALA A 171 10.33 31.06 24.64
C ALA A 171 10.94 29.65 24.56
N LYS A 172 10.51 28.79 25.49
CA LYS A 172 10.57 27.35 25.33
C LYS A 172 9.81 27.12 24.04
N SER A 173 10.55 26.91 22.97
CA SER A 173 10.06 26.28 21.76
C SER A 173 9.33 25.01 22.22
N LEU A 174 7.99 25.07 22.31
CA LEU A 174 7.19 23.87 22.40
C LEU A 174 7.41 23.19 21.05
N ALA A 175 8.19 22.11 21.05
CA ALA A 175 8.06 21.15 19.98
C ALA A 175 6.56 20.82 19.84
N PRO A 176 6.01 20.80 18.61
CA PRO A 176 4.60 20.52 18.43
C PRO A 176 4.27 19.18 19.08
N ALA A 177 3.27 19.18 19.97
CA ALA A 177 2.80 17.92 20.54
C ALA A 177 2.33 17.04 19.37
N THR A 178 2.65 15.74 19.43
CA THR A 178 2.25 14.80 18.38
C THR A 178 1.44 13.70 19.03
N LEU A 179 0.26 13.43 18.48
CA LEU A 179 -0.60 12.32 18.87
C LEU A 179 -0.30 11.13 17.97
N THR A 180 0.01 9.99 18.57
CA THR A 180 0.12 8.71 17.87
C THR A 180 -1.24 8.04 17.87
N ARG A 181 -1.77 7.70 16.68
CA ARG A 181 -3.05 7.00 16.52
C ARG A 181 -2.95 5.86 15.52
N TYR A 182 -3.70 4.80 15.74
CA TYR A 182 -3.71 3.61 14.89
C TYR A 182 -5.03 3.56 14.11
N PRO A 183 -5.00 3.63 12.78
CA PRO A 183 -6.22 3.61 12.00
C PRO A 183 -6.84 2.21 12.01
N ASN A 184 -8.15 2.15 12.19
CA ASN A 184 -8.93 0.92 12.19
C ASN A 184 -10.16 1.08 11.29
N LEU A 185 -10.42 0.09 10.44
CA LEU A 185 -11.59 0.06 9.56
C LEU A 185 -12.50 -1.10 9.93
N GLU A 186 -13.71 -0.77 10.39
CA GLU A 186 -14.74 -1.77 10.66
C GLU A 186 -15.76 -1.77 9.52
N TYR A 187 -15.68 -2.81 8.69
CA TYR A 187 -16.63 -3.08 7.62
C TYR A 187 -16.83 -4.58 7.49
N PRO A 188 -18.05 -5.08 7.20
CA PRO A 188 -18.27 -6.51 7.04
C PRO A 188 -17.41 -7.12 5.94
N GLY A 189 -16.81 -8.29 6.22
CA GLY A 189 -16.01 -9.04 5.23
C GLY A 189 -16.84 -9.58 4.05
N GLU A 190 -18.16 -9.62 4.19
CA GLU A 190 -19.11 -9.94 3.13
C GLU A 190 -20.31 -8.99 3.21
N VAL A 191 -20.75 -8.46 2.06
CA VAL A 191 -21.92 -7.57 1.95
C VAL A 191 -22.76 -7.92 0.72
N VAL A 192 -24.05 -7.62 0.77
CA VAL A 192 -24.98 -7.91 -0.32
C VAL A 192 -25.04 -6.75 -1.31
N LEU A 193 -24.99 -7.07 -2.60
CA LEU A 193 -25.11 -6.12 -3.70
C LEU A 193 -26.38 -5.26 -3.56
N GLY A 194 -26.23 -3.94 -3.56
CA GLY A 194 -27.33 -2.99 -3.45
C GLY A 194 -27.84 -2.74 -2.03
N GLU A 195 -27.35 -3.46 -1.01
CA GLU A 195 -27.75 -3.25 0.38
C GLU A 195 -26.88 -2.20 1.08
N ARG A 196 -27.53 -1.33 1.86
CA ARG A 196 -26.84 -0.27 2.60
C ARG A 196 -26.05 -0.85 3.76
N THR A 197 -24.75 -0.54 3.81
CA THR A 197 -23.85 -0.96 4.89
C THR A 197 -23.02 0.22 5.36
N SER A 198 -22.67 0.26 6.65
CA SER A 198 -21.85 1.34 7.21
C SER A 198 -20.40 0.89 7.37
N LEU A 199 -19.47 1.76 6.97
CA LEU A 199 -18.05 1.71 7.32
C LEU A 199 -17.82 2.61 8.52
N MET A 200 -17.22 2.06 9.57
CA MET A 200 -16.66 2.85 10.66
C MET A 200 -15.17 3.02 10.44
N VAL A 201 -14.71 4.26 10.47
CA VAL A 201 -13.29 4.62 10.44
C VAL A 201 -12.92 5.12 11.82
N GLY A 202 -12.03 4.40 12.51
CA GLY A 202 -11.53 4.74 13.83
C GLY A 202 -10.06 5.16 13.80
N LEU A 203 -9.70 6.11 14.67
CA LEU A 203 -8.32 6.45 15.04
C LEU A 203 -8.15 6.08 16.51
N LEU A 204 -7.51 4.93 16.74
CA LEU A 204 -7.40 4.30 18.06
C LEU A 204 -6.11 4.74 18.76
N ARG A 205 -6.13 4.75 20.09
CA ARG A 205 -4.93 5.00 20.92
C ARG A 205 -4.00 3.79 20.97
N GLU A 206 -4.55 2.60 20.87
CA GLU A 206 -3.82 1.32 20.87
C GLU A 206 -4.08 0.56 19.57
N ALA A 207 -3.05 -0.09 19.05
CA ALA A 207 -3.18 -0.90 17.86
C ALA A 207 -3.93 -2.21 18.18
N ILE A 208 -4.98 -2.52 17.40
CA ILE A 208 -5.64 -3.84 17.46
C ILE A 208 -4.72 -4.91 16.85
N ASP A 209 -4.08 -4.58 15.72
CA ASP A 209 -3.07 -5.42 15.07
C ASP A 209 -1.68 -4.78 15.26
N PRO A 210 -0.68 -5.50 15.78
CA PRO A 210 0.69 -4.98 15.89
C PRO A 210 1.34 -4.62 14.55
N ALA A 211 0.80 -5.08 13.42
CA ALA A 211 1.25 -4.68 12.08
C ALA A 211 0.68 -3.33 11.60
N THR A 212 -0.28 -2.73 12.33
CA THR A 212 -0.86 -1.44 11.98
C THR A 212 0.17 -0.32 12.12
N VAL A 213 0.43 0.40 11.02
CA VAL A 213 1.30 1.57 11.02
C VAL A 213 0.58 2.74 11.70
N ALA A 214 1.26 3.38 12.66
CA ALA A 214 0.71 4.51 13.38
C ALA A 214 0.74 5.80 12.54
N LEU A 215 -0.31 6.60 12.67
CA LEU A 215 -0.38 7.97 12.19
C LEU A 215 0.19 8.92 13.23
N MET A 216 1.07 9.81 12.79
CA MET A 216 1.64 10.88 13.61
C MET A 216 0.88 12.17 13.32
N ILE A 217 0.00 12.56 14.24
CA ILE A 217 -0.90 13.70 14.09
C ILE A 217 -0.35 14.88 14.86
N ALA A 218 -0.11 16.01 14.19
CA ALA A 218 0.38 17.22 14.84
C ALA A 218 -0.74 17.88 15.66
N ASP A 219 -0.52 18.07 16.96
CA ASP A 219 -1.37 18.83 17.88
C ASP A 219 -0.69 20.16 18.19
N THR A 220 -0.92 21.13 17.30
CA THR A 220 -0.25 22.44 17.33
C THR A 220 -1.04 23.49 18.09
N THR A 221 -2.32 23.24 18.37
CA THR A 221 -3.25 24.20 18.99
C THR A 221 -3.83 23.62 20.27
N PRO A 222 -3.32 23.97 21.46
CA PRO A 222 -3.80 23.42 22.74
C PRO A 222 -5.31 23.60 22.97
N ASP A 223 -5.87 24.70 22.48
CA ASP A 223 -7.27 25.09 22.71
C ASP A 223 -8.28 24.44 21.75
N LYS A 224 -7.81 23.69 20.75
CA LYS A 224 -8.66 23.01 19.76
C LYS A 224 -8.18 21.59 19.55
N LEU A 225 -9.12 20.66 19.34
CA LEU A 225 -8.73 19.31 18.94
C LEU A 225 -8.09 19.34 17.55
N PRO A 226 -7.04 18.55 17.29
CA PRO A 226 -6.49 18.40 15.96
C PRO A 226 -7.56 17.83 15.01
N GLU A 227 -7.63 18.39 13.81
CA GLU A 227 -8.58 17.99 12.78
C GLU A 227 -7.87 17.20 11.69
N ILE A 228 -8.48 16.09 11.30
CA ILE A 228 -8.02 15.21 10.22
C ILE A 228 -9.10 15.11 9.17
N GLU A 229 -8.72 15.30 7.91
CA GLU A 229 -9.59 15.04 6.77
C GLU A 229 -9.47 13.56 6.39
N VAL A 230 -10.62 12.88 6.36
CA VAL A 230 -10.76 11.46 6.08
C VAL A 230 -11.37 11.30 4.70
N VAL A 231 -10.61 10.71 3.78
CA VAL A 231 -10.97 10.59 2.36
C VAL A 231 -11.20 9.13 2.01
N LEU A 232 -12.44 8.80 1.68
CA LEU A 232 -12.90 7.47 1.34
C LEU A 232 -12.79 7.21 -0.17
N ARG A 233 -12.16 6.10 -0.51
CA ARG A 233 -12.00 5.60 -1.88
C ARG A 233 -12.59 4.19 -2.00
N ALA A 234 -13.73 4.10 -2.67
CA ALA A 234 -14.51 2.87 -2.77
C ALA A 234 -15.21 2.76 -4.15
N ARG A 235 -14.45 2.55 -5.23
CA ARG A 235 -14.96 2.62 -6.63
C ARG A 235 -16.09 1.63 -6.96
N GLY A 236 -16.22 0.54 -6.20
CA GLY A 236 -17.32 -0.43 -6.32
C GLY A 236 -18.60 -0.06 -5.53
N PHE A 237 -18.66 1.13 -4.92
CA PHE A 237 -19.71 1.53 -4.00
C PHE A 237 -20.23 2.94 -4.30
N ASP A 238 -21.52 3.14 -4.11
CA ASP A 238 -22.07 4.49 -3.95
C ASP A 238 -21.86 4.92 -2.51
N VAL A 239 -21.29 6.10 -2.31
CA VAL A 239 -21.23 6.76 -1.01
C VAL A 239 -22.45 7.66 -0.88
N LEU A 240 -23.31 7.41 0.11
CA LEU A 240 -24.54 8.22 0.31
C LEU A 240 -24.25 9.60 0.91
N SER A 241 -23.13 9.74 1.61
CA SER A 241 -22.59 11.00 2.12
C SER A 241 -21.54 11.57 1.18
N SER A 242 -20.89 12.66 1.58
CA SER A 242 -19.58 13.01 1.03
C SER A 242 -18.60 11.83 1.19
N ASN A 243 -17.74 11.63 0.20
CA ASN A 243 -16.58 10.73 0.30
C ASN A 243 -15.45 11.35 1.15
N THR A 244 -15.60 12.60 1.58
CA THR A 244 -14.65 13.30 2.44
C THR A 244 -15.35 13.82 3.68
N GLN A 245 -14.79 13.56 4.86
CA GLN A 245 -15.32 14.04 6.15
C GLN A 245 -14.18 14.52 7.06
N LEU A 246 -14.46 15.53 7.89
CA LEU A 246 -13.53 15.98 8.93
C LEU A 246 -13.76 15.17 10.22
N LEU A 247 -12.66 14.72 10.82
CA LEU A 247 -12.62 14.00 12.09
C LEU A 247 -11.82 14.82 13.09
N GLN A 248 -12.46 15.21 14.19
CA GLN A 248 -11.77 15.78 15.35
C GLN A 248 -11.15 14.66 16.15
N VAL A 249 -9.85 14.75 16.41
CA VAL A 249 -9.10 13.70 17.09
C VAL A 249 -9.02 14.02 18.57
N GLU A 250 -9.72 13.21 19.36
CA GLU A 250 -9.71 13.27 20.81
C GLU A 250 -8.31 13.00 21.35
N ARG A 251 -7.89 13.77 22.36
CA ARG A 251 -6.53 13.66 22.95
C ARG A 251 -6.38 12.43 23.83
N ASP A 252 -7.43 12.12 24.58
CA ASP A 252 -7.44 11.10 25.62
C ASP A 252 -8.39 9.94 25.32
N ASP A 253 -9.08 9.96 24.18
CA ASP A 253 -10.03 8.94 23.76
C ASP A 253 -9.80 8.53 22.29
N ASP A 254 -10.46 7.46 21.86
CA ASP A 254 -10.53 7.07 20.46
C ASP A 254 -11.45 8.01 19.68
N SER A 255 -11.27 8.10 18.36
CA SER A 255 -12.08 8.98 17.51
C SER A 255 -12.62 8.21 16.32
N GLU A 256 -13.89 8.41 15.96
CA GLU A 256 -14.53 7.67 14.88
C GLU A 256 -15.40 8.53 13.96
N VAL A 257 -15.50 8.11 12.70
CA VAL A 257 -16.40 8.69 11.70
C VAL A 257 -17.05 7.58 10.88
N ARG A 258 -18.31 7.80 10.44
CA ARG A 258 -19.10 6.82 9.71
C ARG A 258 -19.34 7.24 8.26
N PHE A 259 -19.15 6.28 7.36
CA PHE A 259 -19.57 6.39 5.96
C PHE A 259 -20.66 5.36 5.66
N VAL A 260 -21.65 5.74 4.86
CA VAL A 260 -22.70 4.82 4.40
C VAL A 260 -22.47 4.46 2.94
N LEU A 261 -22.28 3.18 2.69
CA LEU A 261 -21.90 2.60 1.41
C LEU A 261 -23.03 1.73 0.85
N ILE A 262 -23.23 1.76 -0.47
CA ILE A 262 -24.06 0.81 -1.21
C ILE A 262 -23.20 0.11 -2.24
N PRO A 263 -22.95 -1.21 -2.11
CA PRO A 263 -22.16 -1.95 -3.10
C PRO A 263 -22.89 -2.00 -4.45
N ARG A 264 -22.17 -1.72 -5.54
CA ARG A 264 -22.67 -1.72 -6.93
C ARG A 264 -22.00 -2.74 -7.84
N VAL A 265 -20.85 -3.26 -7.43
CA VAL A 265 -20.07 -4.21 -8.21
C VAL A 265 -19.87 -5.47 -7.37
N ALA A 266 -20.24 -6.63 -7.92
CA ALA A 266 -20.06 -7.92 -7.27
C ALA A 266 -18.59 -8.37 -7.31
N GLY A 267 -18.21 -9.26 -6.39
CA GLY A 267 -16.86 -9.82 -6.27
C GLY A 267 -16.03 -9.18 -5.16
N ALA A 268 -14.74 -9.50 -5.13
CA ALA A 268 -13.81 -8.94 -4.15
C ALA A 268 -13.64 -7.43 -4.40
N GLN A 269 -13.83 -6.63 -3.37
CA GLN A 269 -13.68 -5.19 -3.40
C GLN A 269 -12.71 -4.75 -2.31
N THR A 270 -11.97 -3.67 -2.59
CA THR A 270 -11.11 -3.01 -1.62
C THR A 270 -11.71 -1.64 -1.28
N ILE A 271 -11.80 -1.35 0.00
CA ILE A 271 -12.13 -0.02 0.51
C ILE A 271 -10.85 0.57 1.08
N ARG A 272 -10.53 1.80 0.68
CA ARG A 272 -9.37 2.54 1.17
C ARG A 272 -9.81 3.84 1.81
N VAL A 273 -9.11 4.20 2.88
CA VAL A 273 -9.27 5.49 3.56
C VAL A 273 -7.89 6.14 3.66
N ASP A 274 -7.76 7.33 3.09
CA ASP A 274 -6.57 8.16 3.25
C ASP A 274 -6.83 9.23 4.32
N PHE A 275 -5.81 9.52 5.13
CA PHE A 275 -5.87 10.51 6.20
C PHE A 275 -4.99 11.70 5.85
N TYR A 276 -5.56 12.90 5.95
CA TYR A 276 -4.92 14.17 5.63
C TYR A 276 -4.92 15.11 6.83
N GLN A 277 -3.80 15.80 7.06
CA GLN A 277 -3.72 16.90 8.01
C GLN A 277 -3.09 18.11 7.34
N ASN A 278 -3.75 19.27 7.44
CA ASN A 278 -3.30 20.52 6.81
C ASN A 278 -2.99 20.33 5.32
N GLY A 279 -3.85 19.57 4.61
CA GLY A 279 -3.68 19.32 3.18
C GLY A 279 -2.61 18.28 2.81
N ARG A 280 -1.94 17.70 3.80
CA ARG A 280 -0.90 16.69 3.58
C ARG A 280 -1.37 15.31 4.03
N ARG A 281 -1.20 14.32 3.17
CA ARG A 281 -1.45 12.91 3.50
C ARG A 281 -0.48 12.44 4.59
N ILE A 282 -1.02 11.89 5.67
CA ILE A 282 -0.26 11.36 6.81
C ILE A 282 -0.31 9.82 6.90
N GLY A 283 -1.20 9.17 6.16
CA GLY A 283 -1.24 7.70 6.01
C GLY A 283 -2.53 7.19 5.39
N ASP A 284 -2.69 5.86 5.35
CA ASP A 284 -3.91 5.17 4.93
C ASP A 284 -4.22 3.90 5.71
N ALA A 285 -5.46 3.45 5.57
CA ALA A 285 -5.90 2.13 5.95
C ALA A 285 -6.76 1.51 4.84
N ARG A 286 -6.78 0.17 4.80
CA ARG A 286 -7.50 -0.60 3.78
C ARG A 286 -8.24 -1.77 4.42
N CYS A 287 -9.37 -2.15 3.84
CA CYS A 287 -10.04 -3.40 4.18
C CYS A 287 -10.60 -4.07 2.92
N LEU A 288 -10.69 -5.40 2.96
CA LEU A 288 -11.24 -6.22 1.90
C LEU A 288 -12.65 -6.66 2.26
N THR A 289 -13.53 -6.67 1.27
CA THR A 289 -14.91 -7.16 1.41
C THR A 289 -15.34 -7.92 0.16
N MET A 290 -16.14 -8.95 0.33
CA MET A 290 -16.74 -9.71 -0.76
C MET A 290 -18.17 -9.23 -0.99
N VAL A 291 -18.44 -8.69 -2.18
CA VAL A 291 -19.79 -8.28 -2.56
C VAL A 291 -20.50 -9.45 -3.25
N VAL A 292 -21.53 -9.98 -2.60
CA VAL A 292 -22.29 -11.15 -3.06
C VAL A 292 -23.69 -10.77 -3.53
N ALA A 293 -24.27 -11.55 -4.44
CA ALA A 293 -25.64 -11.32 -4.92
C ALA A 293 -26.72 -11.72 -3.90
N ALA A 294 -26.39 -12.63 -2.98
CA ALA A 294 -27.28 -13.08 -1.91
C ALA A 294 -26.44 -13.37 -0.66
N PRO A 295 -26.98 -13.11 0.54
CA PRO A 295 -26.25 -13.28 1.80
C PRO A 295 -25.84 -14.74 2.01
N SER A 296 -24.58 -14.97 2.35
CA SER A 296 -24.12 -16.29 2.78
C SER A 296 -24.57 -16.56 4.22
N VAL A 297 -24.85 -17.82 4.56
CA VAL A 297 -25.41 -18.22 5.87
C VAL A 297 -24.37 -18.12 7.01
N MET A 298 -23.11 -17.82 6.70
CA MET A 298 -22.03 -17.68 7.68
C MET A 298 -21.29 -16.36 7.51
N PRO A 299 -21.09 -15.57 8.58
CA PRO A 299 -20.32 -14.34 8.52
C PRO A 299 -18.83 -14.66 8.31
N SER A 300 -18.24 -14.14 7.23
CA SER A 300 -16.80 -14.20 7.01
C SER A 300 -16.08 -13.14 7.86
N PRO A 301 -14.91 -13.47 8.45
CA PRO A 301 -14.13 -12.50 9.22
C PRO A 301 -13.66 -11.35 8.32
N VAL A 302 -13.58 -10.15 8.90
CA VAL A 302 -12.98 -8.97 8.25
C VAL A 302 -11.48 -9.22 8.10
N VAL A 303 -10.96 -9.14 6.88
CA VAL A 303 -9.52 -9.22 6.62
C VAL A 303 -9.03 -7.81 6.32
N GLN A 304 -8.27 -7.24 7.26
CA GLN A 304 -7.48 -6.03 7.02
C GLN A 304 -6.13 -6.47 6.45
N PRO A 305 -5.79 -6.12 5.20
CA PRO A 305 -4.44 -6.33 4.69
C PRO A 305 -3.47 -5.43 5.46
N SER A 306 -2.28 -5.96 5.78
CA SER A 306 -1.23 -5.17 6.44
C SER A 306 -0.86 -3.96 5.57
N PRO A 307 -0.86 -2.74 6.10
CA PRO A 307 -0.42 -1.56 5.36
C PRO A 307 1.06 -1.72 5.00
N GLU A 308 1.43 -1.40 3.76
CA GLU A 308 2.84 -1.19 3.44
C GLU A 308 3.30 0.12 4.10
N PRO A 309 4.38 0.09 4.91
CA PRO A 309 4.86 1.29 5.57
C PRO A 309 5.36 2.29 4.54
N LEU A 310 4.64 3.40 4.39
CA LEU A 310 5.08 4.58 3.67
C LEU A 310 5.76 5.51 4.67
N GLU A 311 7.09 5.62 4.62
CA GLU A 311 7.82 6.64 5.38
C GLU A 311 7.65 8.01 4.69
N PHE A 312 6.79 8.86 5.21
CA PHE A 312 6.71 10.24 4.72
C PHE A 312 7.89 11.04 5.27
N ALA A 313 8.68 11.62 4.36
CA ALA A 313 9.75 12.54 4.73
C ALA A 313 9.21 13.72 5.55
N SER A 314 9.48 13.74 6.87
CA SER A 314 9.35 14.82 7.86
C SER A 314 8.19 15.84 7.72
N ALA A 315 7.47 16.04 8.83
CA ALA A 315 6.40 17.02 9.04
C ALA A 315 6.78 18.50 8.77
N ALA A 316 8.03 18.81 8.39
CA ALA A 316 8.53 20.17 8.17
C ALA A 316 8.53 20.64 6.69
N ALA A 317 8.17 19.80 5.72
CA ALA A 317 8.02 20.23 4.33
C ALA A 317 6.65 20.89 4.10
N LEU A 318 6.62 22.05 3.42
CA LEU A 318 5.38 22.68 2.96
C LEU A 318 4.53 21.65 2.19
N PRO A 319 3.19 21.66 2.33
CA PRO A 319 2.34 20.76 1.57
C PRO A 319 2.57 21.00 0.06
N PRO A 320 2.46 19.96 -0.78
CA PRO A 320 2.54 20.14 -2.22
C PRO A 320 1.40 21.05 -2.69
N ASP A 321 1.62 21.82 -3.74
CA ASP A 321 0.55 22.63 -4.33
C ASP A 321 -0.54 21.72 -4.90
N ILE A 322 -0.13 20.59 -5.48
CA ILE A 322 -1.02 19.56 -6.02
C ILE A 322 -0.51 18.17 -5.68
N GLU A 323 -1.42 17.29 -5.25
CA GLU A 323 -1.23 15.85 -5.20
C GLU A 323 -2.01 15.17 -6.34
N LEU A 324 -1.31 14.35 -7.13
CA LEU A 324 -1.88 13.36 -8.03
C LEU A 324 -1.79 11.99 -7.39
N ARG A 325 -2.96 11.45 -7.02
CA ARG A 325 -3.10 10.07 -6.58
C ARG A 325 -3.38 9.17 -7.78
N VAL A 326 -2.61 8.09 -7.89
CA VAL A 326 -2.76 7.07 -8.93
C VAL A 326 -3.02 5.71 -8.28
N GLU A 327 -4.17 5.13 -8.58
CA GLU A 327 -4.61 3.84 -8.06
C GLU A 327 -4.79 2.86 -9.21
N THR A 328 -4.43 1.60 -9.01
CA THR A 328 -4.74 0.51 -9.93
C THR A 328 -6.05 -0.16 -9.57
N ASP A 329 -6.75 -0.64 -10.59
CA ASP A 329 -7.89 -1.51 -10.38
C ASP A 329 -7.40 -2.88 -9.85
N PRO A 330 -7.85 -3.33 -8.66
CA PRO A 330 -7.47 -4.62 -8.10
C PRO A 330 -7.89 -5.81 -8.98
N ALA A 331 -8.97 -5.67 -9.76
CA ALA A 331 -9.46 -6.71 -10.67
C ALA A 331 -8.76 -6.69 -12.04
N ASP A 332 -8.18 -5.55 -12.44
CA ASP A 332 -7.43 -5.42 -13.69
C ASP A 332 -6.32 -4.37 -13.56
N ALA A 333 -5.11 -4.81 -13.20
CA ALA A 333 -3.92 -3.97 -13.02
C ALA A 333 -3.52 -3.11 -14.25
N ARG A 334 -4.21 -3.26 -15.39
CA ARG A 334 -4.07 -2.38 -16.56
C ARG A 334 -4.92 -1.13 -16.48
N VAL A 335 -5.81 -0.99 -15.50
CA VAL A 335 -6.64 0.21 -15.36
C VAL A 335 -6.06 1.07 -14.26
N LEU A 336 -5.70 2.30 -14.64
CA LEU A 336 -5.24 3.34 -13.74
C LEU A 336 -6.37 4.32 -13.47
N TYR A 337 -6.47 4.77 -12.24
CA TYR A 337 -7.44 5.72 -11.75
C TYR A 337 -6.73 6.93 -11.17
N PHE A 338 -7.25 8.12 -11.47
CA PHE A 338 -6.57 9.37 -11.14
C PHE A 338 -7.43 10.25 -10.24
N THR A 339 -6.84 10.80 -9.20
CA THR A 339 -7.49 11.80 -8.34
C THR A 339 -6.53 12.96 -8.10
N LEU A 340 -7.02 14.18 -8.29
CA LEU A 340 -6.28 15.40 -7.97
C LEU A 340 -6.78 16.03 -6.68
N HIS A 341 -5.85 16.42 -5.83
CA HIS A 341 -6.11 17.24 -4.64
C HIS A 341 -5.15 18.42 -4.63
N SER A 342 -5.63 19.58 -4.22
CA SER A 342 -4.87 20.82 -4.06
C SER A 342 -5.34 21.53 -2.81
N CYS A 343 -4.39 22.05 -2.05
CA CYS A 343 -4.66 22.88 -0.88
C CYS A 343 -4.59 24.37 -1.23
N SER A 344 -4.22 24.69 -2.47
CA SER A 344 -4.12 26.06 -2.97
C SER A 344 -5.47 26.56 -3.45
N GLU A 345 -5.89 27.74 -2.99
CA GLU A 345 -7.12 28.42 -3.45
C GLU A 345 -7.10 28.75 -4.95
N ASP A 346 -5.90 28.87 -5.56
CA ASP A 346 -5.74 29.18 -6.98
C ASP A 346 -6.04 27.97 -7.90
N VAL A 347 -6.04 26.77 -7.32
CA VAL A 347 -6.24 25.49 -8.00
C VAL A 347 -7.31 24.70 -7.26
N ASP A 348 -8.56 24.86 -7.69
CA ASP A 348 -9.74 24.28 -7.06
C ASP A 348 -9.93 22.79 -7.45
N TYR A 349 -9.07 21.92 -6.91
CA TYR A 349 -9.23 20.46 -6.99
C TYR A 349 -9.32 19.89 -5.58
N HIS A 350 -10.52 19.53 -5.14
CA HIS A 350 -10.73 18.85 -3.86
C HIS A 350 -11.07 17.37 -4.10
N HIS A 351 -10.06 16.50 -4.01
CA HIS A 351 -10.15 15.06 -4.29
C HIS A 351 -10.96 14.73 -5.57
N ALA A 352 -10.75 15.50 -6.63
CA ALA A 352 -11.52 15.43 -7.86
C ALA A 352 -11.11 14.21 -8.70
N ASP A 353 -12.09 13.41 -9.15
CA ASP A 353 -11.86 12.27 -10.03
C ASP A 353 -11.46 12.76 -11.43
N MET A 354 -10.27 12.38 -11.88
CA MET A 354 -9.73 12.73 -13.20
C MET A 354 -9.87 11.55 -14.19
N GLY A 355 -10.83 10.67 -13.93
CA GLY A 355 -11.14 9.55 -14.81
C GLY A 355 -10.14 8.41 -14.70
N SER A 356 -10.12 7.58 -15.75
CA SER A 356 -9.32 6.35 -15.77
C SER A 356 -8.63 6.16 -17.10
N LYS A 357 -7.56 5.37 -17.09
CA LYS A 357 -6.82 4.99 -18.29
C LYS A 357 -6.55 3.49 -18.28
N ARG A 358 -6.98 2.82 -19.34
CA ARG A 358 -6.64 1.42 -19.58
C ARG A 358 -5.38 1.33 -20.45
N LEU A 359 -4.35 0.69 -19.92
CA LEU A 359 -3.08 0.46 -20.58
C LEU A 359 -3.23 -0.54 -21.73
N GLN A 360 -2.43 -0.33 -22.77
CA GLN A 360 -2.33 -1.23 -23.92
C GLN A 360 -1.27 -2.30 -23.64
N GLY A 361 -1.67 -3.49 -23.24
CA GLY A 361 -0.75 -4.55 -22.79
C GLY A 361 -0.60 -4.58 -21.27
N THR A 362 0.26 -5.45 -20.77
CA THR A 362 0.48 -5.62 -19.32
C THR A 362 1.49 -4.60 -18.78
N PRO A 363 1.42 -4.24 -17.48
CA PRO A 363 2.43 -3.44 -16.80
C PRO A 363 3.87 -3.93 -17.02
N LEU A 364 4.08 -5.24 -16.90
CA LEU A 364 5.40 -5.86 -17.04
C LEU A 364 5.96 -5.70 -18.46
N GLU A 365 5.16 -5.96 -19.48
CA GLU A 365 5.56 -5.77 -20.89
C GLU A 365 5.95 -4.31 -21.15
N LYS A 366 5.17 -3.36 -20.61
CA LYS A 366 5.46 -1.92 -20.74
C LYS A 366 6.77 -1.55 -20.07
N MET A 367 6.96 -2.01 -18.85
CA MET A 367 8.18 -1.78 -18.08
C MET A 367 9.41 -2.35 -18.81
N GLN A 368 9.30 -3.55 -19.38
CA GLN A 368 10.37 -4.16 -20.18
C GLN A 368 10.69 -3.33 -21.43
N ILE A 369 9.70 -2.78 -22.12
CA ILE A 369 9.92 -1.90 -23.29
C ILE A 369 10.67 -0.63 -22.87
N VAL A 370 10.21 0.03 -21.80
CA VAL A 370 10.83 1.27 -21.29
C VAL A 370 12.27 1.00 -20.87
N TYR A 371 12.52 -0.02 -20.04
CA TYR A 371 13.88 -0.35 -19.59
C TYR A 371 14.78 -0.83 -20.73
N ALA A 372 14.25 -1.58 -21.71
CA ALA A 372 15.01 -1.99 -22.88
C ALA A 372 15.43 -0.79 -23.74
N GLU A 373 14.58 0.23 -23.88
CA GLU A 373 14.96 1.47 -24.54
C GLU A 373 16.00 2.23 -23.70
N LEU A 374 15.76 2.44 -22.41
CA LEU A 374 16.70 3.15 -21.53
C LEU A 374 18.08 2.49 -21.47
N SER A 375 18.12 1.16 -21.43
CA SER A 375 19.37 0.37 -21.39
C SER A 375 20.20 0.51 -22.66
N LYS A 376 19.60 0.86 -23.81
CA LYS A 376 20.36 1.13 -25.05
C LYS A 376 21.18 2.41 -24.98
N PHE A 377 20.85 3.32 -24.06
CA PHE A 377 21.59 4.56 -23.84
C PHE A 377 22.59 4.45 -22.68
N ALA A 378 22.40 3.49 -21.78
CA ALA A 378 23.30 3.25 -20.66
C ALA A 378 24.64 2.68 -21.15
N GLY A 379 25.70 3.48 -21.06
CA GLY A 379 27.07 3.07 -21.39
C GLY A 379 27.54 3.42 -22.81
N THR A 380 26.72 4.11 -23.61
CA THR A 380 27.08 4.53 -24.96
C THR A 380 27.74 5.90 -24.91
N THR A 381 29.07 5.96 -24.98
CA THR A 381 29.80 7.23 -25.14
C THR A 381 29.59 7.74 -26.57
N PRO A 382 29.04 8.94 -26.78
CA PRO A 382 28.85 9.49 -28.13
C PRO A 382 30.18 9.55 -28.87
N ALA A 383 30.27 8.92 -30.04
CA ALA A 383 31.48 8.98 -30.86
C ALA A 383 31.61 10.33 -31.60
N ASN A 384 30.50 11.05 -31.78
CA ASN A 384 30.42 12.35 -32.42
C ASN A 384 29.62 13.38 -31.59
N PRO A 385 29.87 14.69 -31.78
CA PRO A 385 29.09 15.77 -31.16
C PRO A 385 27.60 15.74 -31.54
N ASP A 386 27.27 15.31 -32.77
CA ASP A 386 25.88 15.18 -33.24
C ASP A 386 25.14 13.97 -32.62
N ASP A 387 25.86 13.00 -32.05
CA ASP A 387 25.29 11.85 -31.33
C ASP A 387 24.86 12.20 -29.90
N VAL A 388 25.20 13.38 -29.38
CA VAL A 388 24.84 13.82 -28.02
C VAL A 388 23.35 14.13 -27.90
N ASP A 389 22.75 14.63 -28.98
CA ASP A 389 21.32 14.98 -29.03
C ASP A 389 20.40 13.77 -29.25
N TYR A 390 20.92 12.72 -29.88
CA TYR A 390 20.10 11.57 -30.28
C TYR A 390 19.46 10.85 -29.07
N PRO A 391 20.21 10.53 -27.98
CA PRO A 391 19.63 9.98 -26.76
C PRO A 391 18.56 10.89 -26.14
N GLN A 392 18.79 12.20 -26.12
CA GLN A 392 17.82 13.16 -25.56
C GLN A 392 16.51 13.21 -26.36
N ARG A 393 16.60 13.26 -27.70
CA ARG A 393 15.41 13.23 -28.57
C ARG A 393 14.63 11.93 -28.39
N ARG A 394 15.34 10.81 -28.24
CA ARG A 394 14.72 9.49 -28.07
C ARG A 394 14.07 9.34 -26.71
N LEU A 395 14.71 9.85 -25.64
CA LEU A 395 14.12 9.93 -24.31
C LEU A 395 12.86 10.81 -24.31
N ALA A 396 12.91 11.99 -24.95
CA ALA A 396 11.74 12.86 -25.08
C ALA A 396 10.61 12.19 -25.90
N SER A 397 10.93 11.39 -26.91
CA SER A 397 9.93 10.56 -27.60
C SER A 397 9.29 9.50 -26.71
N LEU A 398 10.09 8.82 -25.87
CA LEU A 398 9.58 7.85 -24.91
C LEU A 398 8.68 8.52 -23.87
N GLY A 399 9.10 9.66 -23.33
CA GLY A 399 8.31 10.40 -22.34
C GLY A 399 6.96 10.87 -22.85
N ARG A 400 6.87 11.26 -24.12
CA ARG A 400 5.60 11.64 -24.77
C ARG A 400 4.70 10.43 -25.00
N LEU A 401 5.26 9.30 -25.39
CA LEU A 401 4.51 8.05 -25.50
C LEU A 401 3.91 7.65 -24.14
N LEU A 402 4.68 7.77 -23.06
CA LEU A 402 4.17 7.52 -21.71
C LEU A 402 3.07 8.51 -21.31
N TRP A 403 3.20 9.79 -21.66
CA TRP A 403 2.13 10.78 -21.44
C TRP A 403 0.83 10.37 -22.13
N ASP A 404 0.91 9.84 -23.35
CA ASP A 404 -0.29 9.41 -24.08
C ASP A 404 -0.93 8.15 -23.54
N GLU A 405 -0.11 7.19 -23.10
CA GLU A 405 -0.55 5.89 -22.65
C GLU A 405 -1.01 5.86 -21.20
N LEU A 406 -0.42 6.68 -20.33
CA LEU A 406 -0.70 6.67 -18.90
C LEU A 406 -1.82 7.65 -18.51
N PHE A 407 -1.92 8.81 -19.15
CA PHE A 407 -2.83 9.86 -18.71
C PHE A 407 -4.19 9.78 -19.43
N SER A 408 -5.26 9.98 -18.66
CA SER A 408 -6.62 10.22 -19.17
C SER A 408 -6.71 11.61 -19.82
N ASP A 409 -7.68 11.81 -20.71
CA ASP A 409 -7.84 13.10 -21.39
C ASP A 409 -8.27 14.19 -20.40
N GLU A 410 -9.06 13.83 -19.38
CA GLU A 410 -9.45 14.70 -18.28
C GLU A 410 -8.22 15.16 -17.47
N LEU A 411 -7.32 14.24 -17.12
CA LEU A 411 -6.10 14.58 -16.38
C LEU A 411 -5.14 15.43 -17.24
N LYS A 412 -5.01 15.12 -18.53
CA LYS A 412 -4.22 15.95 -19.46
C LYS A 412 -4.77 17.38 -19.48
N ALA A 413 -6.09 17.54 -19.62
CA ALA A 413 -6.73 18.85 -19.62
C ALA A 413 -6.55 19.59 -18.29
N ALA A 414 -6.66 18.88 -17.15
CA ALA A 414 -6.43 19.44 -15.83
C ALA A 414 -4.99 19.94 -15.67
N TYR A 415 -4.00 19.13 -16.05
CA TYR A 415 -2.58 19.50 -16.03
C TYR A 415 -2.33 20.84 -16.72
N TRP A 416 -2.85 21.02 -17.94
CA TRP A 416 -2.67 22.28 -18.67
C TRP A 416 -3.37 23.49 -18.02
N ARG A 417 -4.36 23.29 -17.13
CA ARG A 417 -5.00 24.39 -16.39
C ARG A 417 -4.18 24.82 -15.16
N PHE A 418 -3.54 23.88 -14.49
CA PHE A 418 -2.86 24.16 -13.23
C PHE A 418 -1.33 24.34 -13.36
N ARG A 419 -0.71 23.90 -14.46
CA ARG A 419 0.77 23.88 -14.60
C ARG A 419 1.45 25.22 -14.39
N ASP A 420 0.77 26.33 -14.70
CA ASP A 420 1.31 27.68 -14.56
C ASP A 420 1.06 28.27 -13.14
N LYS A 421 0.30 27.54 -12.30
CA LYS A 421 -0.13 27.96 -10.96
C LYS A 421 0.52 27.13 -9.85
N ALA A 422 0.83 25.87 -10.13
CA ALA A 422 1.44 24.95 -9.17
C ALA A 422 2.94 24.84 -9.43
N ARG A 423 3.74 24.99 -8.37
CA ARG A 423 5.19 24.79 -8.41
C ARG A 423 5.56 23.35 -8.06
N VAL A 424 4.81 22.69 -7.19
CA VAL A 424 5.09 21.33 -6.72
C VAL A 424 3.92 20.40 -7.03
N LEU A 425 4.18 19.39 -7.86
CA LEU A 425 3.29 18.25 -8.09
C LEU A 425 3.85 17.02 -7.35
N LEU A 426 3.12 16.54 -6.34
CA LEU A 426 3.39 15.27 -5.69
C LEU A 426 2.61 14.16 -6.42
N ILE A 427 3.29 13.09 -6.83
CA ILE A 427 2.64 11.91 -7.40
C ILE A 427 2.73 10.78 -6.38
N THR A 428 1.57 10.28 -5.93
CA THR A 428 1.48 9.12 -5.05
C THR A 428 0.81 7.99 -5.81
N SER A 429 1.57 6.94 -6.15
CA SER A 429 1.08 5.79 -6.91
C SER A 429 1.12 4.51 -6.08
N ASP A 430 0.13 3.62 -6.25
CA ASP A 430 0.21 2.25 -5.72
C ASP A 430 1.18 1.36 -6.52
N GLU A 431 1.60 1.80 -7.71
CA GLU A 431 2.35 0.97 -8.63
C GLU A 431 3.82 1.42 -8.73
N PRO A 432 4.79 0.52 -8.51
CA PRO A 432 6.21 0.88 -8.51
C PRO A 432 6.84 0.91 -9.91
N TRP A 433 6.12 0.47 -10.97
CA TRP A 433 6.71 0.22 -12.28
C TRP A 433 6.57 1.36 -13.28
N ILE A 434 5.81 2.41 -12.96
CA ILE A 434 5.66 3.58 -13.84
C ILE A 434 6.85 4.53 -13.62
N PRO A 435 7.68 4.79 -14.66
CA PRO A 435 8.80 5.71 -14.55
C PRO A 435 8.31 7.14 -14.73
N TRP A 436 7.67 7.69 -13.70
CA TRP A 436 7.07 9.03 -13.71
C TRP A 436 8.07 10.12 -14.14
N GLU A 437 9.36 9.90 -13.91
CA GLU A 437 10.45 10.83 -14.15
C GLU A 437 10.85 10.89 -15.63
N VAL A 438 10.42 9.91 -16.41
CA VAL A 438 10.58 9.90 -17.86
C VAL A 438 9.37 10.50 -18.55
N VAL A 439 8.23 10.64 -17.88
CA VAL A 439 7.02 11.19 -18.50
C VAL A 439 7.25 12.64 -18.91
N LYS A 440 6.88 12.97 -20.15
CA LYS A 440 7.05 14.31 -20.73
C LYS A 440 5.71 14.82 -21.25
N PRO A 441 5.03 15.73 -20.52
CA PRO A 441 3.78 16.32 -20.96
C PRO A 441 3.96 17.12 -22.24
N TYR A 442 2.98 17.01 -23.12
CA TYR A 442 2.91 17.83 -24.33
C TYR A 442 1.47 18.06 -24.77
N ARG A 443 1.26 19.08 -25.60
CA ARG A 443 0.01 19.32 -26.32
C ARG A 443 0.28 19.94 -27.69
N PHE A 444 -0.77 20.05 -28.49
CA PHE A 444 -0.77 20.88 -29.70
C PHE A 444 -1.58 22.15 -29.44
N ASP A 445 -1.10 23.28 -29.92
CA ASP A 445 -1.85 24.54 -29.93
C ASP A 445 -2.88 24.60 -31.07
N GLU A 446 -3.62 25.70 -31.18
CA GLU A 446 -4.62 25.90 -32.23
C GLU A 446 -4.03 25.93 -33.65
N GLN A 447 -2.73 26.23 -33.77
CA GLN A 447 -1.98 26.24 -35.02
C GLN A 447 -1.29 24.89 -35.29
N ASN A 448 -1.59 23.87 -34.49
CA ASN A 448 -1.02 22.53 -34.55
C ASN A 448 0.51 22.49 -34.32
N ASN A 449 1.06 23.50 -33.64
CA ASN A 449 2.43 23.46 -33.16
C ASN A 449 2.49 22.66 -31.86
N ARG A 450 3.57 21.88 -31.70
CA ARG A 450 3.79 21.09 -30.50
C ARG A 450 4.38 21.95 -29.39
N LEU A 451 3.74 21.95 -28.24
CA LEU A 451 4.21 22.55 -27.00
C LEU A 451 4.64 21.42 -26.07
N ASP A 452 5.94 21.30 -25.82
CA ASP A 452 6.53 20.30 -24.94
C ASP A 452 6.90 20.96 -23.59
N GLU A 453 6.54 20.33 -22.47
CA GLU A 453 7.01 20.69 -21.13
C GLU A 453 8.29 19.92 -20.76
N PRO A 454 9.01 20.30 -19.70
CA PRO A 454 10.01 19.44 -19.05
C PRO A 454 9.45 18.08 -18.62
N HIS A 455 10.31 17.17 -18.20
CA HIS A 455 9.84 15.90 -17.62
C HIS A 455 9.16 16.15 -16.26
N LEU A 456 8.22 15.29 -15.86
CA LEU A 456 7.43 15.51 -14.64
C LEU A 456 8.25 15.55 -13.35
N CYS A 457 9.40 14.86 -13.30
CA CYS A 457 10.27 14.86 -12.13
C CYS A 457 11.70 15.25 -12.50
N GLU A 458 12.20 16.31 -11.89
CA GLU A 458 13.60 16.74 -12.00
C GLU A 458 14.43 16.38 -10.75
N GLN A 459 13.79 16.00 -9.64
CA GLN A 459 14.42 15.61 -8.37
C GLN A 459 13.73 14.36 -7.77
N PHE A 460 14.54 13.47 -7.19
CA PHE A 460 14.09 12.22 -6.58
C PHE A 460 14.22 12.27 -5.06
N ASN A 461 13.20 11.78 -4.36
CA ASN A 461 13.32 11.39 -2.96
C ASN A 461 12.65 10.03 -2.81
N VAL A 462 13.44 8.99 -2.55
CA VAL A 462 12.94 7.64 -2.31
C VAL A 462 12.63 7.57 -0.81
N ALA A 463 11.37 7.30 -0.49
CA ALA A 463 10.92 6.99 0.87
C ALA A 463 11.34 5.57 1.24
#